data_AF-A0A7S4K919-F1
#
_entry.id   AF-A0A7S4K919-F1
#
_cell.length_a   1.000
_cell.length_b   1.000
_cell.length_c   1.000
_cell.angle_alpha   90.00
_cell.angle_beta   90.00
_cell.angle_gamma   90.00
#
_symmetry.space_group_name_H-M   'P 1'
#
loop_
_entity.id
_entity.type
_entity.pdbx_description
1 polymer ?
#
loop_
_entity_poly.entity_id
_entity_poly.type
_entity_poly.pdbx_seq_one_letter_code
_entity_poly.pdbx_strand_id
1 'polypeptide(L)'
;MESRKRKAVDVSKTGTSLAGETQAKKLPKKESSVKIFYSKSKDQKDLEGYDNSDWRRRLSNFSPRTLTIRGRCYPSAEHAFQAAKAKCSTIPKLSKQFEVGGKINEQPGSAKKAGGKGSYKKAGVELDVVKWNRERDHAMEAIVRARFDEDEDFRKILQIVSRNGAYLLHFERSGAKSYWGGSVAKDTGRVQGNNALGELMMRVEREHRSASKTDLSP
;
A
#
# COMPACT_ATOMS: atom_id res chain seq x y z
N MET A 1 -57.97 -40.40 17.43
CA MET A 1 -56.95 -40.50 16.37
C MET A 1 -57.36 -39.57 15.26
N GLU A 2 -56.86 -38.33 15.30
CA GLU A 2 -57.39 -37.23 14.51
C GLU A 2 -56.41 -36.87 13.39
N SER A 3 -56.82 -37.16 12.16
CA SER A 3 -56.08 -36.90 10.93
C SER A 3 -56.27 -35.46 10.47
N ARG A 4 -55.19 -34.65 10.48
CA ARG A 4 -55.10 -33.42 9.67
C ARG A 4 -53.66 -33.24 9.16
N LYS A 5 -53.36 -33.69 7.94
CA LYS A 5 -52.19 -33.24 7.17
C LYS A 5 -52.57 -31.99 6.37
N ARG A 6 -51.92 -30.86 6.69
CA ARG A 6 -52.03 -29.60 5.95
C ARG A 6 -51.03 -29.54 4.79
N LYS A 7 -51.47 -28.83 3.75
CA LYS A 7 -50.86 -28.60 2.44
C LYS A 7 -49.47 -27.98 2.47
N ALA A 8 -48.71 -28.28 1.42
CA ALA A 8 -47.46 -27.64 1.03
C ALA A 8 -47.66 -26.14 0.73
N VAL A 9 -46.69 -25.33 1.12
CA VAL A 9 -46.53 -23.94 0.69
C VAL A 9 -45.15 -23.82 0.06
N ASP A 10 -45.17 -23.47 -1.23
CA ASP A 10 -44.06 -23.00 -2.03
C ASP A 10 -43.58 -21.65 -1.48
N VAL A 11 -42.28 -21.54 -1.19
CA VAL A 11 -41.62 -20.27 -0.83
C VAL A 11 -40.35 -20.16 -1.66
N SER A 12 -40.53 -19.62 -2.85
CA SER A 12 -39.53 -18.85 -3.57
C SER A 12 -39.00 -17.71 -2.67
N LYS A 13 -37.69 -17.73 -2.38
CA LYS A 13 -36.97 -16.59 -1.79
C LYS A 13 -35.68 -16.34 -2.55
N THR A 14 -35.79 -15.42 -3.49
CA THR A 14 -34.87 -14.33 -3.82
C THR A 14 -33.68 -14.20 -2.85
N GLY A 15 -32.52 -14.68 -3.27
CA GLY A 15 -31.22 -14.33 -2.69
C GLY A 15 -30.61 -13.17 -3.47
N THR A 16 -30.89 -11.95 -3.04
CA THR A 16 -30.31 -10.72 -3.58
C THR A 16 -28.80 -10.70 -3.31
N SER A 17 -28.02 -10.70 -4.39
CA SER A 17 -26.57 -10.49 -4.39
C SER A 17 -26.24 -9.06 -3.93
N LEU A 18 -25.58 -8.91 -2.77
CA LEU A 18 -24.95 -7.66 -2.35
C LEU A 18 -23.53 -7.62 -2.94
N ALA A 19 -23.44 -7.26 -4.22
CA ALA A 19 -22.21 -6.71 -4.77
C ALA A 19 -22.05 -5.29 -4.22
N GLY A 20 -21.17 -5.13 -3.22
CA GLY A 20 -20.81 -3.80 -2.71
C GLY A 20 -20.16 -2.98 -3.82
N GLU A 21 -20.85 -1.95 -4.27
CA GLU A 21 -20.32 -0.94 -5.16
C GLU A 21 -19.16 -0.20 -4.48
N THR A 22 -17.96 -0.30 -5.05
CA THR A 22 -16.83 0.53 -4.66
C THR A 22 -17.15 1.97 -5.07
N GLN A 23 -17.69 2.77 -4.15
CA GLN A 23 -17.92 4.19 -4.40
C GLN A 23 -16.58 4.89 -4.68
N ALA A 24 -16.47 5.50 -5.86
CA ALA A 24 -15.35 6.35 -6.22
C ALA A 24 -15.26 7.52 -5.23
N LYS A 25 -14.14 7.63 -4.50
CA LYS A 25 -13.90 8.77 -3.60
C LYS A 25 -13.81 10.05 -4.43
N LYS A 26 -14.61 11.06 -4.05
CA LYS A 26 -14.57 12.40 -4.65
C LYS A 26 -13.16 12.95 -4.43
N LEU A 27 -12.50 13.35 -5.52
CA LEU A 27 -11.22 14.06 -5.46
C LEU A 27 -11.32 15.26 -4.49
N PRO A 28 -10.25 15.61 -3.76
CA PRO A 28 -10.20 16.90 -3.09
C PRO A 28 -10.49 18.00 -4.13
N LYS A 29 -11.44 18.89 -3.82
CA LYS A 29 -11.82 19.98 -4.74
C LYS A 29 -10.70 21.02 -4.79
N LYS A 30 -10.37 21.41 -6.04
CA LYS A 30 -9.46 22.46 -6.54
C LYS A 30 -7.97 22.06 -6.65
N GLU A 31 -7.63 21.61 -7.85
CA GLU A 31 -6.30 21.64 -8.49
C GLU A 31 -5.07 21.12 -7.73
N SER A 32 -5.20 20.03 -6.96
CA SER A 32 -4.01 19.24 -6.65
C SER A 32 -3.54 18.53 -7.92
N SER A 33 -2.41 18.95 -8.51
CA SER A 33 -1.83 18.22 -9.64
C SER A 33 -1.58 16.76 -9.22
N VAL A 34 -2.18 15.80 -9.95
CA VAL A 34 -2.03 14.38 -9.64
C VAL A 34 -0.65 13.95 -10.10
N LYS A 35 0.20 13.55 -9.15
CA LYS A 35 1.52 13.01 -9.42
C LYS A 35 1.49 11.50 -9.25
N ILE A 36 1.51 10.81 -10.40
CA ILE A 36 1.50 9.35 -10.45
C ILE A 36 2.90 8.81 -10.20
N PHE A 37 3.06 7.88 -9.25
CA PHE A 37 4.35 7.26 -8.93
C PHE A 37 4.26 5.73 -8.84
N TYR A 38 5.31 5.06 -9.30
CA TYR A 38 5.51 3.61 -9.19
C TYR A 38 6.95 3.24 -9.60
N SER A 39 7.30 1.96 -9.46
CA SER A 39 8.66 1.48 -9.70
C SER A 39 9.20 1.68 -11.12
N LYS A 40 8.33 1.87 -12.12
CA LYS A 40 8.73 2.15 -13.52
C LYS A 40 8.28 3.53 -13.99
N SER A 41 8.04 4.46 -13.08
CA SER A 41 7.81 5.86 -13.45
C SER A 41 8.99 6.38 -14.29
N LYS A 42 8.66 7.12 -15.34
CA LYS A 42 9.64 7.83 -16.17
C LYS A 42 10.30 8.95 -15.38
N ASP A 43 11.52 9.29 -15.78
CA ASP A 43 12.22 10.47 -15.26
C ASP A 43 11.52 11.74 -15.73
N GLN A 44 11.17 12.61 -14.79
CA GLN A 44 10.50 13.89 -15.05
C GLN A 44 10.92 14.93 -14.01
N LYS A 45 11.34 16.10 -14.47
CA LYS A 45 11.67 17.27 -13.65
C LYS A 45 10.45 18.17 -13.47
N ASP A 46 9.38 17.62 -12.92
CA ASP A 46 8.09 18.31 -12.76
C ASP A 46 7.66 18.42 -11.28
N LEU A 47 8.58 18.16 -10.36
CA LEU A 47 8.43 18.46 -8.93
C LEU A 47 9.24 19.72 -8.62
N GLU A 48 8.58 20.86 -8.69
CA GLU A 48 9.18 22.15 -8.38
C GLU A 48 9.81 22.13 -6.98
N GLY A 49 11.10 22.52 -6.88
CA GLY A 49 11.89 22.45 -5.66
C GLY A 49 12.66 21.14 -5.43
N TYR A 50 12.63 20.19 -6.38
CA TYR A 50 13.41 18.95 -6.31
C TYR A 50 14.12 18.63 -7.64
N ASP A 51 15.45 18.51 -7.61
CA ASP A 51 16.27 18.45 -8.84
C ASP A 51 16.28 17.07 -9.52
N ASN A 52 16.11 16.00 -8.74
CA ASN A 52 16.25 14.64 -9.25
C ASN A 52 15.00 14.21 -10.03
N SER A 53 15.17 13.92 -11.32
CA SER A 53 14.09 13.53 -12.22
C SER A 53 13.49 12.16 -11.90
N ASP A 54 14.18 11.31 -11.14
CA ASP A 54 13.76 9.96 -10.77
C ASP A 54 12.92 9.89 -9.48
N TRP A 55 12.54 11.05 -8.92
CA TRP A 55 11.87 11.17 -7.61
C TRP A 55 10.66 10.25 -7.43
N ARG A 56 9.88 10.01 -8.49
CA ARG A 56 8.73 9.08 -8.45
C ARG A 56 9.13 7.65 -8.15
N ARG A 57 10.27 7.19 -8.69
CA ARG A 57 10.79 5.84 -8.40
C ARG A 57 11.30 5.76 -6.96
N ARG A 58 11.85 6.84 -6.42
CA ARG A 58 12.27 6.92 -5.02
C ARG A 58 11.09 6.74 -4.06
N LEU A 59 9.89 7.20 -4.40
CA LEU A 59 8.69 6.95 -3.59
C LEU A 59 8.19 5.49 -3.61
N SER A 60 8.61 4.67 -4.58
CA SER A 60 8.16 3.28 -4.69
C SER A 60 8.71 2.39 -3.58
N ASN A 61 7.94 1.38 -3.14
CA ASN A 61 8.45 0.31 -2.26
C ASN A 61 9.57 -0.54 -2.89
N PHE A 62 9.77 -0.40 -4.20
CA PHE A 62 10.85 -1.01 -4.97
C PHE A 62 12.12 -0.14 -5.01
N SER A 63 12.17 0.99 -4.30
CA SER A 63 13.42 1.71 -4.10
C SER A 63 14.34 0.90 -3.16
N PRO A 64 15.61 0.64 -3.53
CA PRO A 64 16.55 -0.13 -2.71
C PRO A 64 17.09 0.76 -1.58
N ARG A 65 16.37 0.76 -0.46
CA ARG A 65 16.69 1.52 0.74
C ARG A 65 16.54 0.60 1.94
N THR A 66 17.63 0.34 2.64
CA THR A 66 17.60 -0.45 3.87
C THR A 66 16.86 0.31 4.96
N LEU A 67 15.98 -0.38 5.68
CA LEU A 67 15.12 0.21 6.72
C LEU A 67 15.21 -0.59 8.01
N THR A 68 15.17 0.10 9.15
CA THR A 68 15.13 -0.52 10.48
C THR A 68 13.73 -0.42 11.09
N ILE A 69 13.03 -1.56 11.18
CA ILE A 69 11.67 -1.59 11.72
C ILE A 69 11.65 -2.51 12.94
N ARG A 70 11.45 -1.92 14.13
CA ARG A 70 11.42 -2.65 15.41
C ARG A 70 12.66 -3.52 15.63
N GLY A 71 13.84 -2.94 15.40
CA GLY A 71 15.14 -3.59 15.56
C GLY A 71 15.48 -4.64 14.49
N ARG A 72 14.72 -4.71 13.39
CA ARG A 72 14.99 -5.60 12.25
C ARG A 72 15.32 -4.79 11.01
N CYS A 73 16.37 -5.18 10.31
CA CYS A 73 16.80 -4.52 9.08
C CYS A 73 16.23 -5.24 7.85
N TYR A 74 15.71 -4.46 6.90
CA TYR A 74 15.16 -4.96 5.64
C TYR A 74 15.82 -4.25 4.45
N PRO A 75 16.27 -4.95 3.39
CA PRO A 75 16.91 -4.30 2.23
C PRO A 75 16.04 -3.30 1.47
N SER A 76 14.71 -3.42 1.60
CA SER A 76 13.76 -2.48 1.04
C SER A 76 12.41 -2.52 1.75
N ALA A 77 11.56 -1.52 1.48
CA ALA A 77 10.16 -1.52 1.87
C ALA A 77 9.39 -2.78 1.38
N GLU A 78 9.67 -3.26 0.16
CA GLU A 78 9.09 -4.52 -0.34
C GLU A 78 9.52 -5.73 0.51
N HIS A 79 10.78 -5.78 0.96
CA HIS A 79 11.23 -6.84 1.87
C HIS A 79 10.48 -6.82 3.19
N ALA A 80 10.39 -5.64 3.82
CA ALA A 80 9.65 -5.48 5.07
C ALA A 80 8.17 -5.87 4.93
N PHE A 81 7.54 -5.49 3.82
CA PHE A 81 6.14 -5.81 3.55
C PHE A 81 5.91 -7.31 3.39
N GLN A 82 6.75 -7.99 2.60
CA GLN A 82 6.66 -9.44 2.43
C GLN A 82 7.04 -10.20 3.70
N ALA A 83 7.94 -9.67 4.52
CA ALA A 83 8.24 -10.22 5.84
C ALA A 83 7.02 -10.17 6.76
N ALA A 84 6.34 -9.02 6.85
CA ALA A 84 5.12 -8.85 7.64
C ALA A 84 4.00 -9.79 7.16
N LYS A 85 3.85 -9.92 5.84
CA LYS A 85 2.91 -10.87 5.23
C LYS A 85 3.25 -12.32 5.57
N ALA A 86 4.53 -12.71 5.52
CA ALA A 86 4.98 -14.05 5.87
C ALA A 86 4.72 -14.41 7.34
N LYS A 87 4.72 -13.44 8.27
CA LYS A 87 4.30 -13.64 9.68
C LYS A 87 2.83 -14.04 9.81
N CYS A 88 2.02 -13.81 8.78
CA CYS A 88 0.62 -14.22 8.70
C CYS A 88 0.44 -15.55 7.95
N SER A 89 1.50 -16.32 7.72
CA SER A 89 1.40 -17.65 7.09
C SER A 89 1.38 -18.77 8.11
N THR A 90 1.12 -19.99 7.64
CA THR A 90 1.31 -21.25 8.37
C THR A 90 2.75 -21.47 8.84
N ILE A 91 3.74 -20.77 8.26
CA ILE A 91 5.15 -20.81 8.69
C ILE A 91 5.68 -19.39 8.93
N PRO A 92 5.33 -18.72 10.06
CA PRO A 92 5.73 -17.34 10.34
C PRO A 92 7.25 -17.08 10.33
N LYS A 93 8.06 -18.11 10.62
CA LYS A 93 9.53 -18.04 10.60
C LYS A 93 10.09 -17.71 9.21
N LEU A 94 9.33 -17.90 8.13
CA LEU A 94 9.73 -17.49 6.78
C LEU A 94 9.98 -15.98 6.66
N SER A 95 9.37 -15.17 7.52
CA SER A 95 9.60 -13.73 7.56
C SER A 95 11.07 -13.34 7.70
N LYS A 96 11.87 -14.13 8.43
CA LYS A 96 13.31 -13.90 8.61
C LYS A 96 14.10 -13.99 7.30
N GLN A 97 13.58 -14.66 6.27
CA GLN A 97 14.28 -14.79 4.99
C GLN A 97 14.34 -13.45 4.23
N PHE A 98 13.46 -12.50 4.57
CA PHE A 98 13.38 -11.18 3.94
C PHE A 98 14.21 -10.12 4.68
N GLU A 99 14.78 -10.44 5.84
CA GLU A 99 15.66 -9.53 6.59
C GLU A 99 17.05 -9.43 5.92
N VAL A 100 17.82 -8.39 6.25
CA VAL A 100 19.24 -8.29 5.86
C VAL A 100 19.99 -9.53 6.37
N GLY A 101 20.82 -10.14 5.51
CA GLY A 101 21.47 -11.43 5.79
C GLY A 101 20.53 -12.65 5.67
N GLY A 102 19.28 -12.45 5.27
CA GLY A 102 18.32 -13.50 4.97
C GLY A 102 18.60 -14.24 3.65
N LYS A 103 17.71 -15.19 3.32
CA LYS A 103 17.85 -16.03 2.11
C LYS A 103 17.39 -15.34 0.83
N ILE A 104 16.54 -14.31 0.94
CA ILE A 104 16.04 -13.58 -0.22
C ILE A 104 17.06 -12.52 -0.61
N ASN A 105 17.45 -12.53 -1.89
CA ASN A 105 18.35 -11.54 -2.46
C ASN A 105 17.80 -10.11 -2.26
N GLU A 106 18.70 -9.16 -1.99
CA GLU A 106 18.39 -7.78 -1.58
C GLU A 106 17.63 -6.95 -2.62
N GLN A 107 17.49 -7.44 -3.87
CA GLN A 107 16.70 -6.78 -4.89
C GLN A 107 15.19 -6.86 -4.57
N PRO A 108 14.44 -5.74 -4.57
CA PRO A 108 13.01 -5.73 -4.25
C PRO A 108 12.17 -6.67 -5.12
N GLY A 109 12.58 -6.90 -6.37
CA GLY A 109 11.94 -7.89 -7.26
C GLY A 109 12.00 -9.32 -6.72
N SER A 110 13.07 -9.68 -6.02
CA SER A 110 13.27 -10.99 -5.37
C SER A 110 12.29 -11.17 -4.21
N ALA A 111 12.14 -10.14 -3.36
CA ALA A 111 11.14 -10.13 -2.29
C ALA A 111 9.72 -10.31 -2.84
N LYS A 112 9.34 -9.52 -3.85
CA LYS A 112 8.02 -9.64 -4.49
C LYS A 112 7.75 -11.06 -4.99
N LYS A 113 8.75 -11.66 -5.65
CA LYS A 113 8.65 -13.03 -6.18
C LYS A 113 8.51 -14.06 -5.05
N ALA A 114 9.32 -13.96 -4.00
CA ALA A 114 9.31 -14.87 -2.86
C ALA A 114 8.03 -14.77 -2.03
N GLY A 115 7.47 -13.56 -1.86
CA GLY A 115 6.21 -13.31 -1.15
C GLY A 115 4.94 -13.54 -1.98
N GLY A 116 5.08 -13.98 -3.23
CA GLY A 116 3.97 -14.24 -4.15
C GLY A 116 3.29 -15.59 -3.91
N LYS A 117 2.02 -15.70 -4.36
CA LYS A 117 1.20 -16.92 -4.25
C LYS A 117 1.90 -18.17 -4.80
N GLY A 118 2.62 -18.03 -5.91
CA GLY A 118 3.33 -19.16 -6.53
C GLY A 118 4.46 -19.73 -5.67
N SER A 119 5.21 -18.87 -4.98
CA SER A 119 6.29 -19.28 -4.07
C SER A 119 5.73 -19.96 -2.82
N TYR A 120 4.63 -19.44 -2.29
CA TYR A 120 3.92 -20.04 -1.15
C TYR A 120 3.40 -21.45 -1.50
N LYS A 121 2.74 -21.59 -2.67
CA LYS A 121 2.28 -22.90 -3.17
C LYS A 121 3.42 -23.91 -3.30
N LYS A 122 4.55 -23.50 -3.89
CA LYS A 122 5.74 -24.38 -4.05
C LYS A 122 6.34 -24.82 -2.73
N ALA A 123 6.26 -23.98 -1.70
CA ALA A 123 6.77 -24.28 -0.37
C ALA A 123 5.77 -25.03 0.54
N GLY A 124 4.55 -25.33 0.06
CA GLY A 124 3.50 -25.92 0.89
C GLY A 124 3.02 -24.97 2.00
N VAL A 125 3.08 -23.65 1.76
CA VAL A 125 2.78 -22.61 2.74
C VAL A 125 1.47 -21.94 2.37
N GLU A 126 0.57 -21.84 3.35
CA GLU A 126 -0.68 -21.10 3.22
C GLU A 126 -0.61 -19.77 3.96
N LEU A 127 -1.18 -18.73 3.34
CA LEU A 127 -1.35 -17.41 3.95
C LEU A 127 -2.70 -17.37 4.66
N ASP A 128 -2.72 -16.98 5.93
CA ASP A 128 -3.94 -16.55 6.60
C ASP A 128 -4.34 -15.18 6.06
N VAL A 129 -5.22 -15.19 5.06
CA VAL A 129 -5.69 -13.99 4.36
C VAL A 129 -6.47 -13.07 5.29
N VAL A 130 -7.24 -13.63 6.24
CA VAL A 130 -8.06 -12.84 7.17
C VAL A 130 -7.16 -12.09 8.14
N LYS A 131 -6.14 -12.75 8.71
CA LYS A 131 -5.12 -12.11 9.51
C LYS A 131 -4.33 -11.08 8.71
N TRP A 132 -3.87 -11.42 7.50
CA TRP A 132 -3.10 -10.49 6.68
C TRP A 132 -3.88 -9.22 6.34
N ASN A 133 -5.16 -9.32 6.01
CA ASN A 133 -5.98 -8.16 5.70
C ASN A 133 -6.15 -7.20 6.89
N ARG A 134 -6.10 -7.71 8.13
CA ARG A 134 -6.11 -6.89 9.35
C ARG A 134 -4.76 -6.22 9.62
N GLU A 135 -3.65 -6.89 9.29
CA GLU A 135 -2.30 -6.44 9.64
C GLU A 135 -1.63 -5.56 8.57
N ARG A 136 -2.06 -5.66 7.30
CA ARG A 136 -1.33 -5.06 6.16
C ARG A 136 -1.20 -3.53 6.25
N ASP A 137 -2.19 -2.86 6.84
CA ASP A 137 -2.19 -1.40 6.99
C ASP A 137 -1.17 -0.97 8.03
N HIS A 138 -1.17 -1.62 9.20
CA HIS A 138 -0.16 -1.39 10.24
C HIS A 138 1.25 -1.71 9.74
N ALA A 139 1.41 -2.78 8.96
CA ALA A 139 2.69 -3.14 8.36
C ALA A 139 3.19 -2.04 7.41
N MET A 140 2.33 -1.53 6.51
CA MET A 140 2.71 -0.48 5.58
C MET A 140 2.96 0.85 6.29
N GLU A 141 2.16 1.19 7.31
CA GLU A 141 2.37 2.39 8.11
C GLU A 141 3.74 2.37 8.80
N ALA A 142 4.11 1.26 9.43
CA ALA A 142 5.44 1.12 10.04
C ALA A 142 6.56 1.29 9.00
N ILE A 143 6.38 0.77 7.79
CA ILE A 143 7.35 0.91 6.69
C ILE A 143 7.45 2.37 6.23
N VAL A 144 6.32 3.03 5.99
CA VAL A 144 6.31 4.43 5.52
C VAL A 144 6.90 5.37 6.57
N ARG A 145 6.62 5.15 7.86
CA ARG A 145 7.23 5.91 8.95
C ARG A 145 8.74 5.69 9.01
N ALA A 146 9.21 4.44 9.00
CA ALA A 146 10.64 4.16 8.97
C ALA A 146 11.34 4.79 7.75
N ARG A 147 10.71 4.75 6.56
CA ARG A 147 11.22 5.49 5.39
C ARG A 147 11.26 6.98 5.63
N PHE A 148 10.22 7.57 6.19
CA PHE A 148 10.21 9.00 6.48
C PHE A 148 11.32 9.37 7.46
N ASP A 149 11.62 8.52 8.44
CA ASP A 149 12.59 8.78 9.49
C ASP A 149 14.05 8.50 9.08
N GLU A 150 14.28 7.55 8.16
CA GLU A 150 15.62 7.08 7.78
C GLU A 150 16.06 7.49 6.36
N ASP A 151 15.13 7.75 5.44
CA ASP A 151 15.41 8.07 4.03
C ASP A 151 15.18 9.56 3.74
N GLU A 152 16.26 10.34 3.75
CA GLU A 152 16.22 11.80 3.56
C GLU A 152 15.58 12.21 2.23
N ASP A 153 15.88 11.49 1.14
CA ASP A 153 15.29 11.76 -0.17
C ASP A 153 13.77 11.56 -0.13
N PHE A 154 13.33 10.45 0.45
CA PHE A 154 11.91 10.15 0.58
C PHE A 154 11.18 11.22 1.41
N ARG A 155 11.76 11.60 2.55
CA ARG A 155 11.24 12.67 3.41
C ARG A 155 11.13 14.00 2.65
N LYS A 156 12.21 14.42 1.98
CA LYS A 156 12.28 15.68 1.24
C LYS A 156 11.25 15.73 0.11
N ILE A 157 11.09 14.63 -0.65
CA ILE A 157 10.08 14.53 -1.70
C ILE A 157 8.68 14.71 -1.12
N LEU A 158 8.33 14.02 -0.02
CA LEU A 158 7.00 14.15 0.58
C LEU A 158 6.71 15.57 1.08
N GLN A 159 7.69 16.22 1.71
CA GLN A 159 7.56 17.61 2.14
C GLN A 159 7.32 18.56 0.96
N ILE A 160 8.03 18.39 -0.16
CA ILE A 160 7.87 19.23 -1.34
C ILE A 160 6.52 18.99 -2.02
N VAL A 161 6.12 17.73 -2.18
CA VAL A 161 4.78 17.36 -2.68
C VAL A 161 3.68 18.05 -1.87
N SER A 162 3.80 18.02 -0.54
CA SER A 162 2.85 18.66 0.38
C SER A 162 2.81 20.18 0.23
N ARG A 163 3.98 20.85 0.14
CA ARG A 163 4.08 22.29 -0.11
C ARG A 163 3.47 22.69 -1.44
N ASN A 164 3.65 21.87 -2.48
CA ASN A 164 3.12 22.12 -3.82
C ASN A 164 1.61 21.76 -3.94
N GLY A 165 0.97 21.30 -2.86
CA GLY A 165 -0.43 20.89 -2.86
C GLY A 165 -0.72 19.72 -3.81
N ALA A 166 0.28 18.89 -4.12
CA ALA A 166 0.15 17.81 -5.10
C ALA A 166 -0.51 16.55 -4.49
N TYR A 167 -1.28 15.83 -5.31
CA TYR A 167 -1.89 14.56 -4.91
C TYR A 167 -1.04 13.38 -5.38
N LEU A 168 -0.53 12.57 -4.46
CA LEU A 168 0.25 11.37 -4.81
C LEU A 168 -0.66 10.19 -5.13
N LEU A 169 -0.56 9.67 -6.35
CA LEU A 169 -1.26 8.46 -6.78
C LEU A 169 -0.26 7.32 -7.02
N HIS A 170 -0.32 6.28 -6.19
CA HIS A 170 0.42 5.05 -6.47
C HIS A 170 -0.24 4.31 -7.63
N PHE A 171 0.49 4.07 -8.72
CA PHE A 171 -0.09 3.38 -9.88
C PHE A 171 -0.19 1.87 -9.67
N GLU A 172 -1.40 1.32 -9.80
CA GLU A 172 -1.67 -0.11 -9.91
C GLU A 172 -2.55 -0.41 -11.13
N ARG A 173 -2.19 -1.46 -11.88
CA ARG A 173 -2.89 -1.87 -13.11
C ARG A 173 -4.34 -2.27 -12.86
N SER A 174 -4.66 -2.73 -11.65
CA SER A 174 -6.01 -3.17 -11.28
C SER A 174 -7.00 -2.01 -11.15
N GLY A 175 -6.55 -0.75 -11.29
CA GLY A 175 -7.41 0.45 -11.34
C GLY A 175 -8.37 0.51 -10.15
N ALA A 176 -9.67 0.55 -10.42
CA ALA A 176 -10.73 0.59 -9.42
C ALA A 176 -10.68 -0.52 -8.34
N LYS A 177 -10.09 -1.69 -8.64
CA LYS A 177 -9.98 -2.81 -7.69
C LYS A 177 -8.71 -2.75 -6.81
N SER A 178 -7.88 -1.74 -7.02
CA SER A 178 -6.59 -1.59 -6.33
C SER A 178 -6.78 -1.10 -4.91
N TYR A 179 -6.15 -1.77 -3.96
CA TYR A 179 -6.17 -1.36 -2.56
C TYR A 179 -5.06 -0.33 -2.26
N TRP A 180 -3.83 -0.64 -2.64
CA TRP A 180 -2.68 0.21 -2.30
C TRP A 180 -2.54 1.41 -3.24
N GLY A 181 -2.91 1.22 -4.50
CA GLY A 181 -2.83 2.25 -5.52
C GLY A 181 -4.13 2.45 -6.27
N GLY A 182 -3.98 2.82 -7.53
CA GLY A 182 -5.07 3.16 -8.43
C GLY A 182 -4.57 3.56 -9.81
N SER A 183 -5.45 4.15 -10.60
CA SER A 183 -5.11 4.77 -11.88
C SER A 183 -6.04 5.94 -12.18
N VAL A 184 -5.75 6.68 -13.25
CA VAL A 184 -6.65 7.71 -13.77
C VAL A 184 -7.51 7.09 -14.86
N ALA A 185 -8.83 7.11 -14.69
CA ALA A 185 -9.79 6.62 -15.65
C ALA A 185 -9.74 7.51 -16.92
N LYS A 186 -9.61 6.88 -18.10
CA LYS A 186 -9.35 7.59 -19.36
C LYS A 186 -10.54 8.43 -19.84
N ASP A 187 -11.74 7.97 -19.55
CA ASP A 187 -13.02 8.55 -19.93
C ASP A 187 -13.37 9.79 -19.10
N THR A 188 -13.08 9.74 -17.79
CA THR A 188 -13.49 10.78 -16.84
C THR A 188 -12.34 11.64 -16.33
N GLY A 189 -11.08 11.22 -16.54
CA GLY A 189 -9.91 11.84 -15.95
C GLY A 189 -9.84 11.71 -14.42
N ARG A 190 -10.71 10.89 -13.80
CA ARG A 190 -10.81 10.76 -12.35
C ARG A 190 -9.91 9.65 -11.83
N VAL A 191 -9.39 9.83 -10.62
CA VAL A 191 -8.67 8.78 -9.91
C VAL A 191 -9.65 7.66 -9.53
N GLN A 192 -9.24 6.42 -9.75
CA GLN A 192 -9.94 5.20 -9.34
C GLN A 192 -9.00 4.29 -8.57
N GLY A 193 -9.56 3.47 -7.68
CA GLY A 193 -8.82 2.67 -6.70
C GLY A 193 -8.74 3.38 -5.35
N ASN A 194 -8.27 2.67 -4.33
CA ASN A 194 -8.26 3.20 -2.96
C ASN A 194 -7.07 4.11 -2.67
N ASN A 195 -5.97 3.97 -3.43
CA ASN A 195 -4.74 4.74 -3.26
C ASN A 195 -4.22 4.78 -1.80
N ALA A 196 -4.40 3.69 -1.04
CA ALA A 196 -4.10 3.67 0.39
C ALA A 196 -2.63 4.02 0.68
N LEU A 197 -1.69 3.66 -0.19
CA LEU A 197 -0.27 3.99 -0.03
C LEU A 197 0.00 5.49 -0.21
N GLY A 198 -0.54 6.10 -1.26
CA GLY A 198 -0.38 7.54 -1.50
C GLY A 198 -0.98 8.38 -0.37
N GLU A 199 -2.19 8.02 0.07
CA GLU A 199 -2.86 8.67 1.21
C GLU A 199 -2.08 8.52 2.52
N LEU A 200 -1.54 7.33 2.78
CA LEU A 200 -0.71 7.07 3.96
C LEU A 200 0.56 7.94 3.96
N MET A 201 1.26 8.05 2.82
CA MET A 201 2.45 8.90 2.69
C MET A 201 2.13 10.37 2.96
N MET A 202 1.04 10.88 2.37
CA MET A 202 0.60 12.26 2.61
C MET A 202 0.16 12.48 4.06
N ARG A 203 -0.46 11.49 4.70
CA ARG A 203 -0.85 11.56 6.10
C ARG A 203 0.37 11.65 7.03
N VAL A 204 1.37 10.79 6.83
CA VAL A 204 2.60 10.78 7.65
C VAL A 204 3.32 12.13 7.60
N GLU A 205 3.41 12.76 6.42
CA GLU A 205 3.99 14.11 6.30
C GLU A 205 3.17 15.16 7.07
N ARG A 206 1.83 15.14 6.96
CA ARG A 206 0.96 16.09 7.65
C ARG A 206 1.07 15.99 9.18
N GLU A 207 1.16 14.77 9.69
CA GLU A 207 1.35 14.50 11.12
C GLU A 207 2.68 15.07 11.60
N HIS A 208 3.77 14.78 10.87
CA HIS A 208 5.10 15.32 11.19
C HIS A 208 5.09 16.85 11.21
N ARG A 209 4.50 17.49 10.19
CA ARG A 209 4.40 18.95 10.12
C ARG A 209 3.60 19.56 11.28
N SER A 210 2.57 18.86 11.76
CA SER A 210 1.75 19.32 12.89
C SER A 210 2.52 19.22 14.22
N ALA A 211 3.29 18.13 14.40
CA ALA A 211 4.16 17.95 15.56
C ALA A 211 5.22 19.06 15.64
N SER A 212 5.93 19.35 14.55
CA SER A 212 6.96 20.40 14.52
C SER A 212 6.45 21.82 14.79
N LYS A 213 5.16 22.09 14.57
CA LYS A 213 4.54 23.40 14.90
C LYS A 213 4.17 23.53 16.37
N THR A 214 3.91 22.42 17.04
CA THR A 214 3.51 22.40 18.45
C THR A 214 4.72 22.63 19.36
N ASP A 215 5.90 22.16 18.96
CA ASP A 215 7.18 22.36 19.67
C ASP A 215 7.78 23.79 19.54
N LEU A 216 7.13 24.67 18.77
CA LEU A 216 7.58 26.06 18.52
C LEU A 216 6.64 27.12 19.13
N SER A 217 5.69 26.72 19.99
CA SER A 217 4.90 27.67 20.79
C SER A 217 5.56 27.88 22.16
N PRO A 218 5.99 29.10 22.51
CA PRO A 218 6.47 29.43 23.86
C PRO A 218 5.37 29.36 24.92
#